data_AF-A0A7C7EQB3-F1
#
_entry.id   AF-A0A7C7EQB3-F1
#
_cell.length_a   1.000
_cell.length_b   1.000
_cell.length_c   1.000
_cell.angle_alpha   90.00
_cell.angle_beta   90.00
_cell.angle_gamma   90.00
#
_symmetry.space_group_name_H-M   'P 1'
#
loop_
_entity.id
_entity.type
_entity.pdbx_description
1 polymer ?
#
loop_
_entity_poly.entity_id
_entity_poly.type
_entity_poly.pdbx_seq_one_letter_code
_entity_poly.pdbx_strand_id
1 'polypeptide(L)'
;MSRFKLISLIAVVLIVLTACVPRLKVSSVLPDVVQVASSTDDPGAPQNVIEDAQFIQTDDFFVSEIPLEDQEYIYVNTAKMLTAPNADSNGKAEFKLSRDDAVIWTEYYLKTRLAKKEDLKVGKQVIFFRTVDDNGHFRAPLDTEEAHSGDWLLSRIEDVSALSQNIVTVSGGYTVNRDNIRVKN
;
A
#
# COMPACT_ATOMS: atom_id res chain seq x y z
N MET A 1 -33.41 -14.85 -45.22
CA MET A 1 -32.61 -14.57 -46.43
C MET A 1 -31.21 -14.17 -45.95
N SER A 2 -30.16 -14.97 -46.22
CA SER A 2 -29.21 -14.78 -47.36
C SER A 2 -28.29 -13.57 -47.11
N ARG A 3 -26.96 -13.64 -47.03
CA ARG A 3 -25.91 -14.71 -47.10
C ARG A 3 -24.77 -14.25 -46.13
N PHE A 4 -23.57 -14.84 -45.98
CA PHE A 4 -22.78 -15.85 -46.70
C PHE A 4 -21.90 -16.64 -45.69
N LYS A 5 -20.85 -17.34 -46.16
CA LYS A 5 -19.64 -17.73 -45.40
C LYS A 5 -18.43 -17.29 -46.23
N LEU A 6 -17.30 -16.93 -45.60
CA LEU A 6 -16.00 -17.08 -46.25
C LEU A 6 -14.95 -17.50 -45.23
N ILE A 7 -14.38 -18.68 -45.48
CA ILE A 7 -13.24 -19.26 -44.75
C ILE A 7 -12.01 -18.91 -45.57
N SER A 8 -10.97 -18.36 -44.95
CA SER A 8 -9.63 -18.27 -45.58
C SER A 8 -8.63 -19.09 -44.79
N LEU A 9 -8.35 -20.27 -45.33
CA LEU A 9 -7.26 -21.16 -44.96
C LEU A 9 -5.97 -20.61 -45.59
N ILE A 10 -4.96 -20.25 -44.81
CA ILE A 10 -3.62 -19.93 -45.35
C ILE A 10 -2.65 -21.03 -44.93
N ALA A 11 -1.90 -21.52 -45.92
CA ALA A 11 -1.19 -22.78 -45.86
C ALA A 11 0.16 -22.70 -45.13
N VAL A 12 0.55 -23.84 -44.56
CA VAL A 12 1.89 -24.11 -44.06
C VAL A 12 2.91 -24.01 -45.20
N VAL A 13 4.00 -23.27 -44.97
CA VAL A 13 5.22 -23.36 -45.79
C VAL A 13 6.39 -23.65 -44.87
N LEU A 14 6.80 -24.92 -44.82
CA LEU A 14 8.08 -25.33 -44.24
C LEU A 14 9.21 -24.93 -45.19
N ILE A 15 10.21 -24.19 -44.69
CA ILE A 15 11.52 -24.08 -45.35
C ILE A 15 12.58 -24.50 -44.32
N VAL A 16 13.08 -25.72 -44.50
CA VAL A 16 14.25 -26.22 -43.77
C VAL A 16 15.47 -25.93 -44.62
N LEU A 17 16.31 -24.99 -44.18
CA LEU A 17 17.62 -24.73 -44.78
C LEU A 17 18.72 -25.02 -43.76
N THR A 18 19.24 -26.24 -43.83
CA THR A 18 20.42 -26.68 -43.09
C THR A 18 21.68 -26.07 -43.68
N ALA A 19 22.21 -25.02 -43.04
CA ALA A 19 23.55 -24.53 -43.28
C ALA A 19 24.50 -24.97 -42.15
N CYS A 20 25.57 -25.68 -42.49
CA CYS A 20 26.62 -26.03 -41.52
C CYS A 20 27.36 -24.76 -41.07
N VAL A 21 27.25 -24.40 -39.79
CA VAL A 21 28.09 -23.38 -39.16
C VAL A 21 29.23 -24.08 -38.41
N PRO A 22 30.52 -23.71 -38.63
CA PRO A 22 31.64 -24.35 -37.96
C PRO A 22 31.62 -24.08 -36.44
N ARG A 23 31.95 -25.11 -35.64
CA ARG A 23 32.10 -25.00 -34.18
C ARG A 23 33.30 -24.11 -33.82
N LEU A 24 33.03 -22.86 -33.49
CA LEU A 24 33.96 -22.02 -32.72
C LEU A 24 34.13 -22.63 -31.32
N LYS A 25 35.34 -23.13 -31.02
CA LYS A 25 35.75 -23.43 -29.65
C LYS A 25 36.04 -22.12 -28.92
N VAL A 26 35.02 -21.54 -28.31
CA VAL A 26 35.23 -20.46 -27.32
C VAL A 26 35.83 -21.09 -26.07
N SER A 27 37.02 -20.63 -25.69
CA SER A 27 37.71 -21.13 -24.49
C SER A 27 36.98 -20.67 -23.24
N SER A 28 36.59 -21.60 -22.37
CA SER A 28 35.97 -21.31 -21.08
C SER A 28 37.02 -20.82 -20.09
N VAL A 29 37.31 -19.52 -20.13
CA VAL A 29 37.98 -18.80 -19.04
C VAL A 29 37.02 -17.72 -18.55
N LEU A 30 36.07 -18.14 -17.70
CA LEU A 30 35.34 -17.21 -16.86
C LEU A 30 36.34 -16.67 -15.83
N PRO A 31 36.47 -15.35 -15.63
CA PRO A 31 37.00 -14.85 -14.37
C PRO A 31 36.04 -15.30 -13.27
N ASP A 32 36.59 -15.67 -12.12
CA ASP A 32 35.81 -16.08 -10.96
C ASP A 32 34.89 -14.91 -10.55
N VAL A 33 33.58 -15.04 -10.82
CA VAL A 33 32.60 -14.08 -10.35
C VAL A 33 32.42 -14.35 -8.87
N VAL A 34 33.29 -13.74 -8.08
CA VAL A 34 33.10 -13.57 -6.66
C VAL A 34 31.72 -12.94 -6.48
N GLN A 35 30.76 -13.72 -6.00
CA GLN A 35 29.51 -13.18 -5.47
C GLN A 35 29.86 -12.41 -4.20
N VAL A 36 30.29 -11.16 -4.37
CA VAL A 36 30.28 -10.17 -3.30
C VAL A 36 28.81 -9.97 -2.97
N ALA A 37 28.37 -10.58 -1.86
CA ALA A 37 27.08 -10.27 -1.28
C ALA A 37 27.07 -8.77 -0.96
N SER A 38 26.32 -8.00 -1.74
CA SER A 38 26.13 -6.56 -1.55
C SER A 38 25.19 -6.31 -0.37
N SER A 39 25.61 -6.75 0.82
CA SER A 39 25.07 -6.31 2.09
C SER A 39 25.68 -4.94 2.41
N THR A 40 25.28 -3.95 1.63
CA THR A 40 25.59 -2.54 1.91
C THR A 40 24.28 -1.85 2.20
N ASP A 41 23.99 -1.66 3.48
CA ASP A 41 22.96 -0.73 3.94
C ASP A 41 23.42 0.70 3.58
N ASP A 42 23.19 1.08 2.32
CA ASP A 42 23.33 2.45 1.84
C ASP A 42 22.03 3.21 2.17
N PRO A 43 22.06 4.22 3.06
CA PRO A 43 20.89 5.01 3.40
C PRO A 43 20.31 5.82 2.21
N GLY A 44 21.04 5.90 1.09
CA GLY A 44 20.64 6.63 -0.12
C GLY A 44 20.23 5.76 -1.31
N ALA A 45 20.27 4.43 -1.21
CA ALA A 45 19.77 3.57 -2.29
C ALA A 45 18.25 3.76 -2.46
N PRO A 46 17.70 3.83 -3.70
CA PRO A 46 16.27 3.90 -3.88
C PRO A 46 15.65 2.61 -3.36
N GLN A 47 15.02 2.68 -2.18
CA GLN A 47 14.17 1.61 -1.71
C GLN A 47 13.10 1.36 -2.79
N ASN A 48 12.75 0.10 -3.03
CA ASN A 48 11.56 -0.19 -3.82
C ASN A 48 10.35 0.24 -2.97
N VAL A 49 10.00 1.51 -3.10
CA VAL A 49 8.83 2.12 -2.48
C VAL A 49 7.61 1.51 -3.16
N ILE A 50 7.14 0.40 -2.60
CA ILE A 50 5.96 -0.30 -3.08
C ILE A 50 4.75 0.42 -2.48
N GLU A 51 3.86 0.83 -3.37
CA GLU A 51 2.60 1.46 -3.02
C GLU A 51 1.47 0.41 -3.04
N ASP A 52 0.56 0.46 -2.07
CA ASP A 52 -0.57 -0.46 -2.01
C ASP A 52 -1.85 0.08 -2.67
N ALA A 53 -2.94 -0.70 -2.64
CA ALA A 53 -4.19 -0.39 -3.33
C ALA A 53 -4.92 0.86 -2.81
N GLN A 54 -4.40 1.55 -1.79
CA GLN A 54 -4.89 2.83 -1.29
C GLN A 54 -3.84 3.96 -1.43
N PHE A 55 -2.84 3.77 -2.29
CA PHE A 55 -1.81 4.76 -2.59
C PHE A 55 -0.90 5.12 -1.39
N ILE A 56 -0.78 4.18 -0.44
CA ILE A 56 0.10 4.29 0.74
C ILE A 56 1.38 3.47 0.51
N GLN A 57 2.52 4.05 0.85
CA GLN A 57 3.84 3.50 0.61
C GLN A 57 4.38 2.73 1.82
N THR A 58 5.27 1.75 1.59
CA THR A 58 5.82 0.87 2.65
C THR A 58 6.59 1.58 3.78
N ASP A 59 7.08 2.79 3.51
CA ASP A 59 7.80 3.67 4.43
C ASP A 59 6.92 4.79 5.03
N ASP A 60 5.65 4.91 4.61
CA ASP A 60 4.70 5.83 5.22
C ASP A 60 4.29 5.41 6.63
N PHE A 61 3.97 6.42 7.43
CA PHE A 61 3.37 6.29 8.75
C PHE A 61 2.05 7.06 8.79
N PHE A 62 1.09 6.54 9.54
CA PHE A 62 -0.04 7.34 10.00
C PHE A 62 0.30 7.95 11.35
N VAL A 63 0.11 9.27 11.49
CA VAL A 63 0.55 10.05 12.65
C VAL A 63 -0.55 10.94 13.20
N SER A 64 -0.58 11.14 14.52
CA SER A 64 -1.45 12.09 15.21
C SER A 64 -0.71 12.82 16.34
N GLU A 65 -1.26 13.94 16.79
CA GLU A 65 -0.77 14.66 17.99
C GLU A 65 -1.36 14.13 19.30
N ILE A 66 -2.48 13.40 19.21
CA ILE A 66 -3.22 12.82 20.34
C ILE A 66 -3.44 11.31 20.14
N PRO A 67 -3.58 10.52 21.21
CA PRO A 67 -4.00 9.12 21.13
C PRO A 67 -5.51 9.01 20.91
N LEU A 68 -5.99 7.82 20.49
CA LEU A 68 -7.44 7.57 20.31
C LEU A 68 -8.18 7.52 21.66
N GLU A 69 -7.63 6.80 22.64
CA GLU A 69 -8.22 6.57 23.97
C GLU A 69 -9.74 6.27 23.93
N ASP A 70 -10.53 7.16 24.56
CA ASP A 70 -11.99 7.10 24.68
C ASP A 70 -12.72 7.92 23.58
N GLN A 71 -12.00 8.51 22.63
CA GLN A 71 -12.60 9.22 21.50
C GLN A 71 -13.16 8.23 20.47
N GLU A 72 -14.31 8.55 19.87
CA GLU A 72 -14.91 7.75 18.80
C GLU A 72 -13.97 7.65 17.59
N TYR A 73 -13.31 8.74 17.23
CA TYR A 73 -12.28 8.79 16.20
C TYR A 73 -11.32 9.94 16.47
N ILE A 74 -10.12 9.85 15.89
CA ILE A 74 -9.18 10.96 15.73
C ILE A 74 -8.78 11.11 14.26
N TYR A 75 -8.38 12.31 13.86
CA TYR A 75 -7.71 12.52 12.59
C TYR A 75 -6.27 12.01 12.68
N VAL A 76 -5.84 11.34 11.61
CA VAL A 76 -4.46 10.92 11.38
C VAL A 76 -4.01 11.41 10.01
N ASN A 77 -2.74 11.73 9.87
CA ASN A 77 -2.15 12.17 8.60
C ASN A 77 -1.16 11.13 8.10
N THR A 78 -1.00 11.00 6.79
CA THR A 78 0.12 10.28 6.19
C THR A 78 1.40 11.12 6.30
N ALA A 79 2.52 10.48 6.60
CA ALA A 79 3.78 11.19 6.82
C ALA A 79 5.02 10.32 6.60
N LYS A 80 6.14 10.96 6.25
CA LYS A 80 7.48 10.35 6.25
C LYS A 80 8.21 10.65 7.56
N MET A 81 8.86 9.64 8.15
CA MET A 81 9.72 9.83 9.32
C MET A 81 11.02 10.52 8.89
N LEU A 82 11.36 11.65 9.52
CA LEU A 82 12.63 12.35 9.35
C LEU A 82 13.66 11.89 10.38
N THR A 83 13.27 11.88 11.65
CA THR A 83 14.13 11.55 12.79
C THR A 83 13.47 10.47 13.64
N ALA A 84 14.15 9.33 13.79
CA ALA A 84 13.71 8.22 14.64
C ALA A 84 13.71 8.63 16.14
N PRO A 85 12.82 8.05 16.97
CA PRO A 85 12.69 8.43 18.36
C PRO A 85 13.95 8.07 19.16
N ASN A 86 14.41 9.00 19.99
CA ASN A 86 15.67 8.87 20.72
C ASN A 86 15.61 9.60 22.07
N ALA A 87 16.72 9.59 22.83
CA ALA A 87 16.78 10.20 24.15
C ALA A 87 16.65 11.74 24.09
N ASP A 88 17.29 12.38 23.11
CA ASP A 88 17.30 13.84 22.95
C ASP A 88 15.92 14.38 22.55
N SER A 89 15.10 13.56 21.87
CA SER A 89 13.71 13.85 21.52
C SER A 89 12.69 13.41 22.57
N ASN A 90 13.12 12.96 23.75
CA ASN A 90 12.26 12.38 24.80
C ASN A 90 11.35 11.25 24.28
N GLY A 91 11.86 10.41 23.36
CA GLY A 91 11.13 9.28 22.79
C GLY A 91 10.15 9.63 21.65
N LYS A 92 10.04 10.90 21.25
CA LYS A 92 9.21 11.32 20.11
C LYS A 92 9.96 11.17 18.79
N ALA A 93 9.27 10.77 17.73
CA ALA A 93 9.79 10.78 16.37
C ALA A 93 9.35 12.03 15.62
N GLU A 94 10.18 12.49 14.70
CA GLU A 94 9.91 13.63 13.82
C GLU A 94 9.34 13.14 12.49
N PHE A 95 8.26 13.78 12.04
CA PHE A 95 7.57 13.43 10.80
C PHE A 95 7.29 14.66 9.95
N LYS A 96 7.41 14.51 8.63
CA LYS A 96 6.92 15.47 7.64
C LYS A 96 5.61 14.96 7.05
N LEU A 97 4.53 15.73 7.20
CA LEU A 97 3.20 15.39 6.72
C LEU A 97 3.13 15.46 5.18
N SER A 98 2.43 14.51 4.56
CA SER A 98 2.31 14.44 3.09
C SER A 98 1.44 15.54 2.48
N ARG A 99 0.47 16.09 3.25
CA ARG A 99 -0.51 17.06 2.76
C ARG A 99 0.06 18.47 2.54
N ASP A 100 0.92 18.93 3.45
CA ASP A 100 1.29 20.35 3.59
C ASP A 100 2.77 20.56 3.97
N ASP A 101 3.60 19.50 3.93
CA ASP A 101 5.00 19.49 4.36
C ASP A 101 5.26 19.96 5.80
N ALA A 102 4.22 20.09 6.63
CA ALA A 102 4.36 20.46 8.03
C ALA A 102 5.17 19.40 8.81
N VAL A 103 5.94 19.85 9.79
CA VAL A 103 6.74 18.96 10.65
C VAL A 103 6.09 18.83 12.02
N ILE A 104 5.89 17.58 12.47
CA ILE A 104 5.38 17.27 13.82
C ILE A 104 6.31 16.33 14.58
N TRP A 105 6.33 16.46 15.90
CA TRP A 105 7.06 15.58 16.82
C TRP A 105 6.07 14.81 17.70
N THR A 106 5.93 13.50 17.48
CA THR A 106 4.93 12.67 18.17
C THR A 106 5.44 11.27 18.52
N GLU A 107 4.83 10.65 19.53
CA GLU A 107 4.94 9.22 19.84
C GLU A 107 3.78 8.41 19.24
N TYR A 108 2.70 9.07 18.80
CA TYR A 108 1.50 8.44 18.25
C TYR A 108 1.65 8.24 16.74
N TYR A 109 2.36 7.18 16.35
CA TYR A 109 2.55 6.81 14.95
C TYR A 109 2.37 5.31 14.71
N LEU A 110 1.87 4.95 13.53
CA LEU A 110 1.54 3.58 13.15
C LEU A 110 1.98 3.28 11.72
N LYS A 111 2.79 2.23 11.54
CA LYS A 111 2.88 1.53 10.24
C LYS A 111 1.65 0.64 10.07
N THR A 112 1.12 0.61 8.86
CA THR A 112 -0.12 -0.10 8.55
C THR A 112 -0.02 -0.97 7.30
N ARG A 113 -1.04 -1.82 7.14
CA ARG A 113 -1.36 -2.57 5.93
C ARG A 113 -2.86 -2.57 5.72
N LEU A 114 -3.28 -2.92 4.49
CA LEU A 114 -4.66 -3.27 4.20
C LEU A 114 -5.16 -4.39 5.13
N ALA A 115 -6.39 -4.26 5.60
CA ALA A 115 -7.02 -5.23 6.48
C ALA A 115 -7.40 -6.52 5.74
N LYS A 116 -7.14 -7.65 6.37
CA LYS A 116 -7.66 -8.95 5.94
C LYS A 116 -8.96 -9.24 6.69
N LYS A 117 -9.78 -10.16 6.16
CA LYS A 117 -11.03 -10.57 6.81
C LYS A 117 -10.85 -11.01 8.27
N GLU A 118 -9.70 -11.59 8.62
CA GLU A 118 -9.34 -12.03 9.97
C GLU A 118 -9.03 -10.89 10.96
N ASP A 119 -8.76 -9.68 10.47
CA ASP A 119 -8.54 -8.49 11.31
C ASP A 119 -9.87 -7.85 11.77
N LEU A 120 -10.95 -8.05 11.00
CA LEU A 120 -12.22 -7.33 11.12
C LEU A 120 -13.07 -7.89 12.26
N LYS A 121 -12.85 -7.35 13.45
CA LYS A 121 -13.43 -7.80 14.72
C LYS A 121 -13.80 -6.58 15.56
N VAL A 122 -14.89 -6.68 16.32
CA VAL A 122 -15.29 -5.65 17.31
C VAL A 122 -14.13 -5.35 18.26
N GLY A 123 -13.92 -4.08 18.57
CA GLY A 123 -12.83 -3.57 19.40
C GLY A 123 -11.51 -3.31 18.66
N LYS A 124 -11.34 -3.79 17.42
CA LYS A 124 -10.13 -3.57 16.61
C LYS A 124 -10.01 -2.10 16.23
N GLN A 125 -8.85 -1.50 16.49
CA GLN A 125 -8.47 -0.20 15.95
C GLN A 125 -8.18 -0.28 14.45
N VAL A 126 -8.74 0.65 13.68
CA VAL A 126 -8.68 0.70 12.22
C VAL A 126 -8.45 2.13 11.74
N ILE A 127 -7.73 2.27 10.63
CA ILE A 127 -7.57 3.54 9.92
C ILE A 127 -8.31 3.46 8.59
N PHE A 128 -9.04 4.51 8.21
CA PHE A 128 -9.80 4.57 6.96
C PHE A 128 -9.88 6.00 6.41
N PHE A 129 -10.06 6.12 5.09
CA PHE A 129 -10.12 7.40 4.39
C PHE A 129 -11.51 8.04 4.57
N ARG A 130 -11.54 9.36 4.84
CA ARG A 130 -12.73 10.11 5.23
C ARG A 130 -13.51 10.68 4.03
N THR A 131 -13.68 9.88 2.98
CA THR A 131 -14.54 10.23 1.85
C THR A 131 -15.62 9.17 1.67
N VAL A 132 -16.87 9.57 1.39
CA VAL A 132 -18.01 8.65 1.24
C VAL A 132 -18.29 8.30 -0.22
N ASP A 133 -18.90 7.15 -0.44
CA ASP A 133 -19.53 6.77 -1.70
C ASP A 133 -20.99 7.26 -1.80
N ASP A 134 -21.65 6.98 -2.94
CA ASP A 134 -23.04 7.35 -3.21
C ASP A 134 -24.06 6.70 -2.24
N ASN A 135 -23.66 5.66 -1.49
CA ASN A 135 -24.49 5.00 -0.47
C ASN A 135 -24.25 5.57 0.94
N GLY A 136 -23.28 6.49 1.10
CA GLY A 136 -22.90 7.08 2.38
C GLY A 136 -21.89 6.26 3.17
N HIS A 137 -21.26 5.25 2.58
CA HIS A 137 -20.20 4.45 3.24
C HIS A 137 -18.84 5.05 2.97
N PHE A 138 -17.95 5.09 3.97
CA PHE A 138 -16.58 5.57 3.78
C PHE A 138 -15.80 4.64 2.83
N ARG A 139 -15.38 5.17 1.68
CA ARG A 139 -14.66 4.48 0.59
C ARG A 139 -13.15 4.75 0.63
N ALA A 140 -12.39 3.83 0.04
CA ALA A 140 -10.96 4.05 -0.24
C ALA A 140 -10.73 5.30 -1.10
N PRO A 141 -9.52 5.90 -1.06
CA PRO A 141 -9.12 6.93 -2.02
C PRO A 141 -9.12 6.37 -3.45
N LEU A 142 -9.40 7.21 -4.44
CA LEU A 142 -9.43 6.83 -5.86
C LEU A 142 -8.06 6.95 -6.55
N ASP A 143 -7.20 7.80 -6.01
CA ASP A 143 -5.86 8.09 -6.53
C ASP A 143 -4.91 8.58 -5.42
N THR A 144 -3.65 8.79 -5.78
CA THR A 144 -2.58 9.28 -4.88
C THR A 144 -2.86 10.69 -4.36
N GLU A 145 -3.56 11.56 -5.11
CA GLU A 145 -3.88 12.92 -4.69
C GLU A 145 -4.89 12.90 -3.53
N GLU A 146 -5.97 12.13 -3.66
CA GLU A 146 -6.91 11.87 -2.57
C GLU A 146 -6.19 11.28 -1.34
N ALA A 147 -5.37 10.24 -1.53
CA ALA A 147 -4.73 9.54 -0.42
C ALA A 147 -3.73 10.38 0.38
N HIS A 148 -3.03 11.32 -0.27
CA HIS A 148 -1.98 12.13 0.36
C HIS A 148 -2.48 13.48 0.88
N SER A 149 -3.52 14.06 0.27
CA SER A 149 -4.08 15.36 0.67
C SER A 149 -5.32 15.28 1.56
N GLY A 150 -6.09 14.18 1.47
CA GLY A 150 -7.35 14.02 2.16
C GLY A 150 -7.24 13.54 3.62
N ASP A 151 -8.33 13.69 4.36
CA ASP A 151 -8.42 13.29 5.76
C ASP A 151 -8.46 11.76 5.92
N TRP A 152 -7.71 11.25 6.89
CA TRP A 152 -7.82 9.87 7.38
C TRP A 152 -8.26 9.86 8.84
N LEU A 153 -9.05 8.85 9.22
CA LEU A 153 -9.54 8.67 10.59
C LEU A 153 -9.01 7.38 11.20
N LEU A 154 -8.52 7.45 12.43
CA LEU A 154 -8.31 6.30 13.31
C LEU A 154 -9.53 6.16 14.22
N SER A 155 -10.16 4.97 14.23
CA SER A 155 -11.33 4.66 15.05
C SER A 155 -11.31 3.18 15.47
N ARG A 156 -12.43 2.66 15.99
CA ARG A 156 -12.61 1.30 16.49
C ARG A 156 -13.82 0.65 15.83
N ILE A 157 -13.71 -0.60 15.40
CA ILE A 157 -14.86 -1.38 14.90
C ILE A 157 -15.82 -1.67 16.06
N GLU A 158 -17.10 -1.39 15.89
CA GLU A 158 -18.17 -1.68 16.85
C GLU A 158 -19.11 -2.79 16.38
N ASP A 159 -19.36 -2.89 15.07
CA ASP A 159 -20.21 -3.94 14.49
C ASP A 159 -19.62 -4.52 13.20
N VAL A 160 -19.82 -5.83 13.00
CA VAL A 160 -19.38 -6.61 11.84
C VAL A 160 -20.51 -7.45 11.22
N SER A 161 -21.77 -7.18 11.58
CA SER A 161 -22.94 -7.90 11.07
C SER A 161 -23.12 -7.74 9.55
N ALA A 162 -22.78 -6.56 9.03
CA ALA A 162 -22.81 -6.23 7.60
C ALA A 162 -21.57 -6.71 6.80
N LEU A 163 -20.66 -7.50 7.40
CA LEU A 163 -19.41 -7.91 6.74
C LEU A 163 -19.65 -8.78 5.49
N SER A 164 -20.82 -9.43 5.38
CA SER A 164 -21.27 -10.13 4.15
C SER A 164 -21.51 -9.19 2.97
N GLN A 165 -21.78 -7.91 3.25
CA GLN A 165 -21.94 -6.81 2.28
C GLN A 165 -20.64 -6.02 2.07
N ASN A 166 -19.52 -6.47 2.66
CA ASN A 166 -18.24 -5.76 2.74
C ASN A 166 -18.28 -4.43 3.51
N ILE A 167 -19.15 -4.31 4.51
CA ILE A 167 -19.25 -3.13 5.37
C ILE A 167 -18.92 -3.50 6.82
N VAL A 168 -18.27 -2.59 7.56
CA VAL A 168 -18.22 -2.62 9.02
C VAL A 168 -18.76 -1.31 9.57
N THR A 169 -19.21 -1.32 10.83
CA THR A 169 -19.53 -0.08 11.56
C THR A 169 -18.42 0.23 12.55
N VAL A 170 -17.98 1.49 12.59
CA VAL A 170 -17.01 2.01 13.56
C VAL A 170 -17.68 2.97 14.55
N SER A 171 -16.98 3.31 15.63
CA SER A 171 -17.44 4.27 16.65
C SER A 171 -17.92 5.59 16.04
N GLY A 172 -18.98 6.15 16.64
CA GLY A 172 -19.80 7.22 16.05
C GLY A 172 -20.89 6.70 15.08
N GLY A 173 -21.02 5.38 14.91
CA GLY A 173 -22.04 4.75 14.06
C GLY A 173 -21.77 4.85 12.56
N TYR A 174 -20.55 5.23 12.17
CA TYR A 174 -20.16 5.38 10.77
C TYR A 174 -19.94 4.02 10.09
N THR A 175 -20.31 3.92 8.82
CA THR A 175 -20.11 2.69 8.01
C THR A 175 -18.93 2.85 7.07
N VAL A 176 -18.10 1.80 6.97
CA VAL A 176 -16.83 1.82 6.23
C VAL A 176 -16.77 0.61 5.31
N ASN A 177 -16.47 0.85 4.03
CA ASN A 177 -16.24 -0.21 3.05
C ASN A 177 -14.95 -0.99 3.38
N ARG A 178 -14.97 -2.31 3.24
CA ARG A 178 -13.91 -3.22 3.70
C ARG A 178 -12.54 -2.93 3.07
N ASP A 179 -12.53 -2.45 1.83
CA ASP A 179 -11.35 -2.07 1.06
C ASP A 179 -10.77 -0.72 1.47
N ASN A 180 -11.48 0.09 2.25
CA ASN A 180 -11.00 1.32 2.89
C ASN A 180 -10.23 1.05 4.20
N ILE A 181 -10.30 -0.17 4.74
CA ILE A 181 -9.81 -0.45 6.10
C ILE A 181 -8.31 -0.80 6.09
N ARG A 182 -7.53 -0.03 6.85
CA ARG A 182 -6.15 -0.32 7.24
C ARG A 182 -6.07 -0.74 8.71
N VAL A 183 -5.07 -1.54 9.04
CA VAL A 183 -4.74 -1.93 10.42
C VAL A 183 -3.25 -1.79 10.68
N LYS A 184 -2.88 -1.62 11.96
CA LYS A 184 -1.49 -1.70 12.41
C LYS A 184 -0.85 -3.02 11.93
N ASN A 185 0.38 -2.92 11.42
CA ASN A 185 1.24 -4.07 11.08
C ASN A 185 1.56 -4.91 12.31
#